data_AF-A0A2M7ZKJ5-F1
#
_entry.id   AF-A0A2M7ZKJ5-F1
#
_cell.length_a   1.000
_cell.length_b   1.000
_cell.length_c   1.000
_cell.angle_alpha   90.00
_cell.angle_beta   90.00
_cell.angle_gamma   90.00
#
_symmetry.space_group_name_H-M   'P 1'
#
loop_
_entity.id
_entity.type
_entity.pdbx_description
1 polymer ?
#
loop_
_entity_poly.entity_id
_entity_poly.type
_entity_poly.pdbx_seq_one_letter_code
_entity_poly.pdbx_strand_id
1 'polypeptide(L)' 'MSYREQKKYLEFLKSHEHKFKGKELEDYKMFVKRQKDDEDFDSISIKRLKEIYNKYNVSIDRSKFDSFFKK' A
#
# COMPACT_ATOMS: atom_id res chain seq x y z
N MET A 1 1.64 -14.04 0.22
CA MET A 1 2.33 -12.83 0.68
C MET A 1 2.85 -13.15 2.07
N SER A 2 4.17 -13.25 2.24
CA SER A 2 4.80 -13.55 3.52
C SER A 2 4.59 -12.41 4.51
N TYR A 3 4.53 -12.70 5.81
CA TYR A 3 4.48 -11.70 6.90
C TYR A 3 5.51 -10.57 6.72
N ARG A 4 6.72 -10.91 6.23
CA ARG A 4 7.76 -9.91 5.91
C ARG A 4 7.34 -8.94 4.79
N GLU A 5 6.66 -9.44 3.77
CA GLU A 5 6.12 -8.61 2.69
C GLU A 5 4.96 -7.74 3.18
N GLN A 6 4.09 -8.27 4.05
CA GLN A 6 2.99 -7.51 4.66
C GLN A 6 3.53 -6.30 5.43
N LYS A 7 4.55 -6.53 6.27
CA LYS A 7 5.24 -5.45 6.99
C LYS A 7 5.81 -4.40 6.05
N LYS A 8 6.51 -4.82 4.99
CA LYS A 8 7.07 -3.91 3.99
C LYS A 8 5.99 -3.05 3.32
N TYR A 9 4.84 -3.63 2.98
CA TYR A 9 3.73 -2.89 2.39
C TYR A 9 3.13 -1.89 3.38
N LEU A 10 2.93 -2.29 4.64
CA LEU A 10 2.43 -1.39 5.68
C LEU A 10 3.38 -0.23 5.96
N GLU A 11 4.69 -0.46 5.95
CA GLU A 11 5.70 0.59 6.09
C GLU A 11 5.69 1.57 4.92
N PHE A 12 5.55 1.08 3.68
CA PHE A 12 5.39 1.93 2.51
C PHE A 12 4.09 2.75 2.58
N LEU A 13 3.00 2.10 2.99
CA LEU A 13 1.68 2.74 3.12
C LEU A 13 1.64 3.77 4.25
N LYS A 14 2.46 3.59 5.30
CA LYS A 14 2.57 4.56 6.41
C LYS A 14 2.96 5.96 5.94
N SER A 15 3.88 6.06 4.98
CA SER A 15 4.26 7.37 4.42
C SER A 15 3.16 8.00 3.55
N HIS A 16 2.21 7.19 3.09
CA HIS A 16 1.08 7.59 2.26
C HIS A 16 -0.23 7.72 3.06
N GLU A 17 -0.21 7.49 4.37
CA GLU A 17 -1.41 7.43 5.22
C GLU A 17 -2.25 8.71 5.15
N HIS A 18 -1.59 9.87 5.09
CA HIS A 18 -2.24 11.18 4.93
C HIS A 18 -3.06 11.33 3.63
N LYS A 19 -2.87 10.44 2.65
CA LYS A 19 -3.59 10.42 1.38
C LYS A 19 -4.78 9.45 1.38
N PHE A 20 -4.94 8.62 2.42
CA PHE A 20 -6.03 7.65 2.50
C PHE A 20 -7.35 8.36 2.81
N LYS A 21 -8.44 7.89 2.20
CA LYS A 21 -9.78 8.48 2.40
C LYS A 21 -10.81 7.41 2.73
N GLY A 22 -11.67 7.70 3.71
CA GLY A 22 -12.79 6.85 4.12
C GLY A 22 -12.36 5.41 4.40
N LYS A 23 -12.92 4.48 3.61
CA LYS A 23 -12.71 3.04 3.75
C LYS A 23 -11.24 2.59 3.64
N GLU A 24 -10.42 3.26 2.85
CA GLU A 24 -9.00 2.92 2.71
C GLU A 24 -8.23 3.13 4.00
N LEU A 25 -8.57 4.20 4.74
CA LEU A 25 -7.96 4.50 6.03
C LEU A 25 -8.40 3.49 7.09
N GLU A 26 -9.66 3.08 7.06
CA GLU A 26 -10.20 2.05 7.96
C GLU A 26 -9.53 0.70 7.71
N ASP A 27 -9.46 0.26 6.46
CA ASP A 27 -8.78 -0.97 6.05
C ASP A 27 -7.29 -0.92 6.46
N TYR A 28 -6.59 0.19 6.21
CA TYR A 28 -5.19 0.35 6.61
C TYR A 28 -4.99 0.24 8.13
N LYS A 29 -5.79 0.95 8.93
CA LYS A 29 -5.71 0.91 10.39
C LYS A 29 -5.96 -0.51 10.93
N MET A 30 -6.92 -1.22 10.34
CA MET A 30 -7.22 -2.60 10.67
C MET A 30 -6.03 -3.52 10.39
N PHE A 31 -5.35 -3.35 9.24
CA PHE A 31 -4.14 -4.11 8.92
C PHE A 31 -2.99 -3.80 9.90
N VAL A 32 -2.76 -2.53 10.22
CA VAL A 32 -1.73 -2.14 11.20
C VAL A 32 -1.99 -2.78 12.56
N LYS A 33 -3.25 -2.82 13.01
CA LYS A 33 -3.62 -3.46 14.27
C LYS A 33 -3.33 -4.97 14.24
N ARG A 34 -3.82 -5.68 13.22
CA ARG A 34 -3.57 -7.13 13.05
C ARG A 34 -2.07 -7.46 13.02
N GLN A 35 -1.28 -6.64 12.33
CA GLN A 35 0.18 -6.80 12.28
C GLN A 35 0.83 -6.60 13.65
N LYS A 36 0.30 -5.68 14.48
CA LYS A 36 0.80 -5.42 15.83
C LYS A 36 0.43 -6.54 16.80
N ASP A 37 -0.74 -7.11 16.62
CA ASP A 37 -1.27 -8.20 17.44
C ASP A 37 -0.77 -9.59 16.96
N ASP A 38 0.16 -9.62 15.99
CA ASP A 38 0.69 -10.82 15.30
C ASP A 38 -0.40 -11.76 14.76
N GLU A 39 -1.54 -11.18 14.38
CA GLU A 39 -2.66 -11.89 13.76
C GLU A 39 -2.41 -12.14 12.28
N ASP A 40 -2.81 -13.34 11.82
CA ASP A 40 -2.77 -13.69 10.41
C ASP A 40 -3.80 -12.91 9.60
N PHE A 41 -3.37 -12.45 8.42
CA PHE A 41 -4.25 -11.79 7.48
C PHE A 41 -5.00 -12.83 6.65
N ASP A 42 -6.33 -12.73 6.66
CA ASP A 42 -7.16 -13.49 5.75
C ASP A 42 -6.91 -13.11 4.27
N SER A 43 -7.36 -13.97 3.36
CA SER A 43 -7.17 -13.78 1.91
C SER A 43 -7.74 -12.46 1.38
N ILE A 44 -8.81 -11.94 2.00
CA ILE A 44 -9.45 -10.67 1.62
C ILE A 44 -8.56 -9.49 2.01
N SER A 45 -7.99 -9.54 3.20
CA SER A 45 -7.08 -8.55 3.78
C SER A 45 -5.78 -8.49 2.99
N ILE A 46 -5.24 -9.65 2.62
CA ILE A 46 -4.08 -9.75 1.73
C ILE A 46 -4.36 -9.07 0.39
N LYS A 47 -5.55 -9.31 -0.19
CA LYS A 47 -5.95 -8.70 -1.46
C LYS A 47 -6.08 -7.18 -1.33
N ARG A 48 -6.78 -6.68 -0.31
CA ARG A 48 -6.94 -5.24 -0.07
C ARG A 48 -5.63 -4.53 0.21
N LEU A 49 -4.73 -5.11 1.02
CA LEU A 49 -3.42 -4.53 1.27
C LEU A 49 -2.63 -4.33 -0.03
N LYS A 50 -2.69 -5.33 -0.94
CA LYS A 50 -2.09 -5.23 -2.27
C LYS A 50 -2.74 -4.15 -3.13
N GLU A 51 -4.07 -4.02 -3.10
CA GLU A 51 -4.80 -3.00 -3.87
C GLU A 51 -4.39 -1.59 -3.43
N ILE A 52 -4.37 -1.32 -2.12
CA ILE A 52 -3.93 -0.03 -1.57
C ILE A 52 -2.46 0.19 -1.91
N TYR A 53 -1.59 -0.81 -1.70
CA TYR A 53 -0.18 -0.72 -2.07
C TYR A 53 0.01 -0.34 -3.54
N ASN A 54 -0.63 -1.04 -4.47
CA ASN A 54 -0.51 -0.78 -5.90
C ASN A 54 -1.04 0.62 -6.30
N LYS A 55 -2.08 1.10 -5.61
CA LYS A 55 -2.65 2.44 -5.85
C LYS A 55 -1.66 3.57 -5.55
N TYR A 56 -0.82 3.41 -4.52
CA TYR A 56 0.15 4.42 -4.13
C TYR A 56 1.56 4.13 -4.66
N ASN A 57 1.88 2.87 -4.89
CA ASN A 57 3.08 2.41 -5.58
C ASN A 57 2.85 2.43 -7.10
N VAL A 58 2.37 3.57 -7.61
CA VAL A 58 2.30 3.78 -9.05
C VAL A 58 3.73 3.92 -9.54
N SER A 59 4.22 2.91 -10.24
CA SER A 59 5.45 3.01 -11.02
C SER A 59 5.27 4.22 -11.93
N ILE A 60 6.03 5.30 -11.67
CA ILE A 60 6.05 6.44 -12.58
C ILE A 60 6.45 5.87 -13.94
N ASP A 61 5.50 5.85 -14.87
CA ASP A 61 5.77 5.46 -16.23
C ASP A 61 6.63 6.57 -16.85
N ARG A 62 7.96 6.44 -16.70
CA ARG A 62 8.94 7.43 -17.13
C ARG A 62 8.85 7.71 -18.62
N SER A 63 8.23 6.82 -19.41
CA SER A 63 7.99 7.04 -20.84
C SER A 63 7.09 8.26 -21.11
N LYS A 64 6.18 8.62 -20.18
CA LYS A 64 5.32 9.81 -20.30
C LYS A 64 6.03 11.12 -19.98
N PHE A 65 7.19 11.07 -19.34
CA PHE A 65 7.98 12.25 -18.98
C PHE A 65 9.09 12.53 -19.99
N ASP A 66 9.45 11.56 -20.83
CA ASP A 66 10.53 11.69 -21.82
C ASP A 66 10.24 12.78 -22.89
N SER A 67 8.95 13.04 -23.16
CA SER A 67 8.49 14.14 -24.02
C SER A 67 8.66 15.54 -23.41
N PHE A 68 8.83 15.65 -22.09
CA PHE A 68 9.02 16.94 -21.40
C PHE A 68 10.49 17.38 -21.33
N PHE A 69 11.44 16.47 -21.60
CA PHE A 69 12.88 16.74 -21.46
C PHE A 69 13.65 16.74 -22.79
N LYS A 70 13.00 16.46 -23.93
CA LYS A 70 13.63 16.62 -25.24
C LYS A 70 13.63 18.10 -25.64
N LYS A 71 14.84 18.67 -25.67
CA LYS A 71 15.16 20.04 -26.11
C LYS A 71 15.75 20.01 -27.51
#